data_AF-A0A7K2KUG8-F1
#
_entry.id   AF-A0A7K2KUG8-F1
#
_cell.length_a   1.000
_cell.length_b   1.000
_cell.length_c   1.000
_cell.angle_alpha   90.00
_cell.angle_beta   90.00
_cell.angle_gamma   90.00
#
_symmetry.space_group_name_H-M   'P 1'
#
loop_
_entity.id
_entity.type
_entity.pdbx_description
1 polymer ?
#
loop_
_entity_poly.entity_id
_entity_poly.type
_entity_poly.pdbx_seq_one_letter_code
_entity_poly.pdbx_strand_id
1 'polypeptide(L)'
;VVLGGAGRLAGSVVTADGTPVRDAAVTLTDVRGEVVASTRSGREGGYVISELVAGEYTLAASAPAFRPAALPVSVQASRETRQNIELAGGAVLRGTVRAGGGRPVEDARVTLLDAAGNVVDTLTTGGDGTFRFVDLSSGEYTVIAA
;
A
#
# COMPACT_ATOMS: atom_id res chain seq x y z
N VAL A 1 24.19 0.16 -34.18
CA VAL A 1 23.52 0.06 -32.87
C VAL A 1 22.48 1.16 -32.82
N VAL A 2 21.19 0.83 -32.93
CA VAL A 2 20.13 1.82 -32.75
C VAL A 2 19.98 2.00 -31.25
N LEU A 3 20.50 3.10 -30.71
CA LEU A 3 20.19 3.53 -29.35
C LEU A 3 18.74 4.03 -29.38
N GLY A 4 17.77 3.12 -29.24
CA GLY A 4 16.39 3.51 -28.97
C GLY A 4 16.40 4.35 -27.71
N GLY A 5 16.03 5.63 -27.83
CA GLY A 5 16.25 6.61 -26.78
C GLY A 5 15.67 6.13 -25.46
N ALA A 6 16.45 6.31 -24.40
CA ALA A 6 16.11 5.73 -23.12
C ALA A 6 14.86 6.40 -22.54
N GLY A 7 13.87 5.58 -22.21
CA GLY A 7 12.64 6.00 -21.54
C GLY A 7 12.88 6.35 -20.08
N ARG A 8 11.87 6.99 -19.48
CA ARG A 8 11.85 7.35 -18.06
C ARG A 8 10.57 6.83 -17.44
N LEU A 9 10.66 6.25 -16.26
CA LEU A 9 9.50 5.90 -15.43
C LEU A 9 9.50 6.81 -14.21
N ALA A 10 8.36 7.46 -13.95
CA ALA A 10 8.19 8.30 -12.78
C ALA A 10 6.81 8.05 -12.15
N GLY A 11 6.67 8.37 -10.87
CA GLY A 11 5.41 8.18 -10.17
C GLY A 11 5.51 8.53 -8.70
N SER A 12 4.47 8.17 -7.95
CA SER A 12 4.46 8.23 -6.49
C SER A 12 4.09 6.88 -5.88
N VAL A 13 4.67 6.63 -4.71
CA VAL A 13 4.24 5.58 -3.78
C VAL A 13 3.29 6.21 -2.78
N VAL A 14 2.05 5.73 -2.73
CA VAL A 14 0.97 6.27 -1.89
C VAL A 14 0.25 5.15 -1.16
N THR A 15 -0.50 5.49 -0.13
CA THR A 15 -1.49 4.62 0.51
C THR A 15 -2.86 4.78 -0.15
N ALA A 16 -3.83 3.92 0.22
CA ALA A 16 -5.21 3.99 -0.27
C ALA A 16 -5.90 5.34 0.02
N ASP A 17 -5.56 5.97 1.14
CA ASP A 17 -6.03 7.30 1.55
C ASP A 17 -5.27 8.46 0.86
N GLY A 18 -4.34 8.14 -0.06
CA GLY A 18 -3.56 9.11 -0.82
C GLY A 18 -2.34 9.68 -0.07
N THR A 19 -2.07 9.19 1.14
CA THR A 19 -0.91 9.62 1.93
C THR A 19 0.38 9.16 1.25
N PRO A 20 1.37 10.05 1.02
CA PRO A 20 2.64 9.66 0.43
C PRO A 20 3.45 8.73 1.33
N VAL A 21 3.98 7.64 0.75
CA VAL A 21 4.88 6.73 1.47
C VAL A 21 6.32 7.11 1.18
N ARG A 22 6.99 7.66 2.19
CA ARG A 22 8.42 8.02 2.12
C ARG A 22 9.33 6.79 2.27
N ASP A 23 10.52 6.86 1.66
CA ASP A 23 11.59 5.87 1.81
C ASP A 23 11.17 4.42 1.45
N ALA A 24 10.12 4.30 0.62
CA ALA A 24 9.72 3.02 0.06
C ALA A 24 10.77 2.57 -0.95
N ALA A 25 11.26 1.34 -0.82
CA ALA A 25 12.13 0.72 -1.81
C ALA A 25 11.31 0.41 -3.07
N VAL A 26 11.71 0.99 -4.20
CA VAL A 26 11.08 0.79 -5.51
C VAL A 26 12.07 0.07 -6.41
N THR A 27 11.67 -1.08 -6.93
CA THR A 27 12.49 -1.91 -7.81
C THR A 27 11.77 -2.15 -9.12
N LEU A 28 12.49 -2.05 -10.22
CA LEU A 28 12.00 -2.38 -11.55
C LEU A 28 12.68 -3.66 -12.01
N THR A 29 11.88 -4.64 -12.41
CA THR A 29 12.34 -5.98 -12.82
C THR A 29 11.89 -6.25 -14.24
N ASP A 30 12.73 -6.85 -15.08
CA ASP A 30 12.34 -7.25 -16.44
C ASP A 30 11.51 -8.54 -16.46
N VAL A 31 11.07 -8.96 -17.66
CA VAL A 31 10.30 -10.20 -17.86
C VAL A 31 11.06 -11.49 -17.53
N ARG A 32 12.38 -11.41 -17.34
CA ARG A 32 13.24 -12.54 -16.95
C ARG A 32 13.41 -12.63 -15.43
N GLY A 33 12.90 -11.65 -14.68
CA GLY A 33 13.05 -11.58 -13.23
C GLY A 33 14.31 -10.85 -12.79
N GLU A 34 15.05 -10.21 -13.71
CA GLU A 34 16.27 -9.48 -13.37
C GLU A 34 15.96 -8.04 -12.95
N VAL A 35 16.57 -7.60 -11.85
CA VAL A 35 16.42 -6.22 -11.38
C VAL A 35 17.21 -5.29 -12.28
N VAL A 36 16.51 -4.49 -13.07
CA VAL A 36 17.13 -3.53 -13.99
C VAL A 36 17.44 -2.20 -13.32
N ALA A 37 16.69 -1.84 -12.28
CA ALA A 37 16.89 -0.62 -11.52
C ALA A 37 16.27 -0.70 -10.12
N SER A 38 16.84 0.05 -9.19
CA SER A 38 16.30 0.23 -7.83
C SER A 38 16.47 1.68 -7.38
N THR A 39 15.44 2.23 -6.74
CA THR A 39 15.45 3.57 -6.15
C THR A 39 14.62 3.58 -4.86
N ARG A 40 14.55 4.74 -4.19
CA ARG A 40 13.65 4.96 -3.05
C ARG A 40 12.75 6.14 -3.29
N SER A 41 11.53 6.09 -2.76
CA SER A 41 10.62 7.24 -2.80
C SER A 41 11.12 8.38 -1.90
N GLY A 42 10.93 9.61 -2.36
CA GLY A 42 11.23 10.83 -1.62
C GLY A 42 10.21 11.13 -0.51
N ARG A 43 10.33 12.31 0.12
CA ARG A 43 9.42 12.75 1.20
C ARG A 43 7.96 12.84 0.76
N GLU A 44 7.72 13.28 -0.48
CA GLU A 44 6.40 13.36 -1.09
C GLU A 44 6.00 12.05 -1.80
N GLY A 45 6.63 10.92 -1.48
CA GLY A 45 6.37 9.61 -2.09
C GLY A 45 6.83 9.48 -3.55
N GLY A 46 7.31 10.55 -4.18
CA GLY A 46 7.75 10.55 -5.57
C GLY A 46 9.00 9.70 -5.81
N TYR A 47 9.06 9.00 -6.94
CA TYR A 47 10.23 8.26 -7.41
C TYR A 47 10.46 8.49 -8.91
N VAL A 48 11.71 8.29 -9.34
CA VAL A 48 12.11 8.39 -10.75
C VAL A 48 13.13 7.29 -11.07
N ILE A 49 12.95 6.62 -12.20
CA ILE A 49 13.89 5.69 -12.81
C ILE A 49 14.10 6.15 -14.25
N SER A 50 15.35 6.43 -14.61
CA SER A 50 15.75 6.89 -15.94
C SER A 50 16.54 5.82 -16.68
N GLU A 51 16.88 6.11 -17.94
CA GLU A 51 17.77 5.27 -18.76
C GLU A 51 17.20 3.87 -19.06
N LEU A 52 15.87 3.77 -19.20
CA LEU A 52 15.18 2.51 -19.43
C LEU A 52 15.05 2.19 -20.91
N VAL A 53 15.37 0.95 -21.29
CA VAL A 53 15.04 0.45 -22.63
C VAL A 53 13.52 0.27 -22.73
N ALA A 54 12.94 0.56 -23.89
CA ALA A 54 11.52 0.32 -24.12
C ALA A 54 11.19 -1.18 -23.98
N GLY A 55 10.10 -1.48 -23.28
CA GLY A 55 9.70 -2.87 -23.00
C GLY A 55 8.75 -2.98 -21.81
N GLU A 56 8.43 -4.22 -21.48
CA GLU A 56 7.58 -4.57 -20.34
C GLU A 56 8.44 -4.85 -19.11
N TYR A 57 7.99 -4.33 -17.97
CA TYR A 57 8.64 -4.49 -16.68
C TYR A 57 7.61 -4.76 -15.59
N THR A 58 8.08 -5.25 -14.46
CA THR A 58 7.34 -5.29 -13.20
C THR A 58 7.92 -4.24 -12.25
N LEU A 59 7.10 -3.27 -11.88
CA LEU A 59 7.41 -2.28 -10.86
C LEU A 59 6.93 -2.82 -9.51
N ALA A 60 7.85 -3.04 -8.58
CA ALA A 60 7.53 -3.42 -7.22
C ALA A 60 7.93 -2.33 -6.23
N ALA A 61 7.12 -2.15 -5.19
CA ALA A 61 7.42 -1.26 -4.08
C ALA A 61 7.22 -1.97 -2.74
N SER A 62 8.05 -1.61 -1.75
CA SER A 62 7.93 -2.10 -0.39
C SER A 62 8.39 -1.04 0.61
N ALA A 63 7.75 -1.02 1.78
CA ALA A 63 8.10 -0.11 2.86
C ALA A 63 7.77 -0.77 4.22
N PRO A 64 8.45 -0.37 5.32
CA PRO A 64 8.12 -0.86 6.66
C PRO A 64 6.65 -0.58 7.01
N ALA A 65 5.99 -1.54 7.68
CA ALA A 65 4.58 -1.46 8.05
C ALA A 65 3.57 -1.42 6.88
N PHE A 66 4.01 -1.70 5.65
CA PHE A 66 3.16 -1.86 4.48
C PHE A 66 3.31 -3.25 3.85
N ARG A 67 2.28 -3.71 3.15
CA ARG A 67 2.39 -4.90 2.31
C ARG A 67 3.10 -4.54 0.99
N PRO A 68 4.07 -5.34 0.52
CA PRO A 68 4.65 -5.14 -0.80
C PRO A 68 3.59 -5.21 -1.90
N ALA A 69 3.73 -4.36 -2.91
CA ALA A 69 2.90 -4.37 -4.11
C ALA A 69 3.77 -4.50 -5.36
N ALA A 70 3.23 -5.09 -6.42
CA ALA A 70 3.88 -5.21 -7.71
C ALA A 70 2.86 -5.02 -8.84
N LEU A 71 3.23 -4.25 -9.86
CA LEU A 71 2.37 -3.91 -10.99
C LEU A 71 3.15 -4.05 -12.30
N PRO A 72 2.54 -4.58 -13.38
CA PRO A 72 3.15 -4.53 -14.70
C PRO A 72 3.17 -3.09 -15.22
N VAL A 73 4.24 -2.71 -15.93
CA VAL A 73 4.40 -1.39 -16.55
C VAL A 73 5.11 -1.48 -17.89
N SER A 74 4.56 -0.81 -18.89
CA SER A 74 5.14 -0.71 -20.23
C SER A 74 5.88 0.62 -20.38
N VAL A 75 7.19 0.57 -20.62
CA VAL A 75 8.04 1.75 -20.83
C VAL A 75 8.21 2.01 -22.32
N GLN A 76 7.97 3.25 -22.74
CA GLN A 76 8.14 3.68 -24.13
C GLN A 76 9.48 4.40 -24.33
N ALA A 77 10.11 4.20 -25.49
CA ALA A 77 11.37 4.85 -25.84
C ALA A 77 11.20 6.38 -25.89
N SER A 78 12.20 7.11 -25.41
CA SER A 78 12.24 8.59 -25.43
C SER A 78 11.02 9.28 -24.81
N ARG A 79 10.30 8.62 -23.90
CA ARG A 79 9.10 9.14 -23.25
C ARG A 79 9.14 8.92 -21.74
N GLU A 80 8.49 9.81 -20.99
CA GLU A 80 8.16 9.59 -19.59
C GLU A 80 6.85 8.79 -19.48
N THR A 81 6.96 7.57 -18.96
CA THR A 81 5.83 6.77 -18.46
C THR A 81 5.55 7.18 -17.02
N ARG A 82 4.27 7.42 -16.69
CA ARG A 82 3.83 7.69 -15.32
C ARG A 82 3.05 6.51 -14.78
N GLN A 83 3.49 5.98 -13.64
CA GLN A 83 2.82 4.89 -12.94
C GLN A 83 2.88 5.16 -11.44
N ASN A 84 1.75 5.24 -10.77
CA ASN A 84 1.73 5.27 -9.31
C ASN A 84 1.64 3.84 -8.77
N ILE A 85 2.11 3.64 -7.55
CA ILE A 85 1.97 2.37 -6.84
C ILE A 85 1.37 2.62 -5.47
N GLU A 86 0.30 1.88 -5.19
CA GLU A 86 -0.37 1.93 -3.90
C GLU A 86 0.19 0.82 -3.00
N LEU A 87 0.57 1.18 -1.78
CA LEU A 87 0.93 0.23 -0.74
C LEU A 87 -0.20 0.15 0.29
N ALA A 88 -0.80 -1.03 0.39
CA ALA A 88 -1.76 -1.32 1.44
C ALA A 88 -1.05 -1.36 2.81
N GLY A 89 -1.76 -0.90 3.84
CA GLY A 89 -1.29 -1.00 5.21
C GLY A 89 -0.92 -2.43 5.59
N GLY A 90 0.08 -2.60 6.44
CA GLY A 90 0.51 -3.90 6.94
C GLY A 90 -0.06 -4.25 8.30
N ALA A 91 -0.71 -3.29 8.98
CA ALA A 91 -1.17 -3.48 10.35
C ALA A 91 -2.52 -4.21 10.41
N VAL A 92 -2.70 -4.91 11.53
CA VAL A 92 -3.91 -5.66 11.86
C VAL A 92 -4.33 -5.24 13.25
N LEU A 93 -5.57 -4.79 13.39
CA LEU A 93 -6.20 -4.55 14.67
C LEU A 93 -7.17 -5.69 14.97
N ARG A 94 -6.97 -6.38 16.09
CA ARG A 94 -7.85 -7.46 16.55
C ARG A 94 -8.27 -7.23 17.99
N GLY A 95 -9.46 -7.66 18.33
CA GLY A 95 -9.98 -7.55 19.69
C GLY A 95 -11.17 -8.46 19.93
N THR A 96 -11.72 -8.35 21.13
CA THR A 96 -12.91 -9.10 21.55
C THR A 96 -13.86 -8.13 22.25
N VAL A 97 -15.11 -8.08 21.81
CA VAL A 97 -16.18 -7.34 22.50
C VAL A 97 -16.74 -8.21 23.61
N ARG A 98 -16.82 -7.66 24.83
CA ARG A 98 -17.33 -8.35 26.02
C ARG A 98 -18.33 -7.47 26.76
N ALA A 99 -19.42 -8.07 27.22
CA ALA A 99 -20.41 -7.45 28.08
C ALA A 99 -20.00 -7.51 29.55
N GLY A 100 -20.82 -6.89 30.42
CA GLY A 100 -20.69 -7.01 31.87
C GLY A 100 -20.59 -8.47 32.32
N GLY A 101 -19.56 -8.77 33.12
CA GLY A 101 -19.25 -10.13 33.58
C GLY A 101 -18.36 -10.94 32.61
N GLY A 102 -17.81 -10.33 31.57
CA GLY A 102 -16.77 -10.94 30.71
C GLY A 102 -17.31 -11.88 29.62
N ARG A 103 -18.63 -11.97 29.45
CA ARG A 103 -19.27 -12.74 28.38
C ARG A 103 -18.98 -12.09 27.01
N PRO A 104 -18.52 -12.84 26.00
CA PRO A 104 -18.40 -12.32 24.65
C PRO A 104 -19.74 -11.85 24.10
N VAL A 105 -19.70 -10.83 23.24
CA VAL A 105 -20.88 -10.32 22.55
C VAL A 105 -20.75 -10.71 21.09
N GLU A 106 -21.59 -11.64 20.65
CA GLU A 106 -21.81 -11.94 19.23
C GLU A 106 -22.66 -10.84 18.60
N ASP A 107 -22.53 -10.66 17.28
CA ASP A 107 -23.33 -9.72 16.49
C ASP A 107 -23.20 -8.23 16.89
N ALA A 108 -22.21 -7.87 17.72
CA ALA A 108 -21.90 -6.47 18.02
C ALA A 108 -21.35 -5.78 16.78
N ARG A 109 -21.83 -4.55 16.52
CA ARG A 109 -21.33 -3.74 15.40
C ARG A 109 -20.09 -2.98 15.86
N VAL A 110 -18.97 -3.26 15.22
CA VAL A 110 -17.67 -2.63 15.49
C VAL A 110 -17.32 -1.68 14.35
N THR A 111 -17.19 -0.40 14.65
CA THR A 111 -16.81 0.66 13.70
C THR A 111 -15.40 1.14 14.00
N LEU A 112 -14.56 1.19 12.98
CA LEU A 112 -13.22 1.76 13.04
C LEU A 112 -13.25 3.19 12.47
N LEU A 113 -12.76 4.15 13.24
CA LEU A 113 -12.61 5.53 12.82
C LEU A 113 -11.13 5.90 12.73
N ASP A 114 -10.78 6.75 11.76
CA ASP A 114 -9.46 7.40 11.72
C ASP A 114 -9.36 8.55 12.75
N ALA A 115 -8.19 9.17 12.84
CA ALA A 115 -7.95 10.32 13.72
C ALA A 115 -8.81 11.56 13.40
N ALA A 116 -9.34 11.67 12.18
CA ALA A 116 -10.26 12.74 11.77
C ALA A 116 -11.73 12.41 12.09
N GLY A 117 -12.02 11.20 12.57
CA GLY A 117 -13.36 10.72 12.87
C GLY A 117 -14.10 10.14 11.66
N ASN A 118 -13.43 9.94 10.53
CA ASN A 118 -14.05 9.30 9.37
C ASN A 118 -14.14 7.79 9.60
N VAL A 119 -15.23 7.18 9.14
CA VAL A 119 -15.38 5.72 9.16
C VAL A 119 -14.43 5.11 8.15
N VAL A 120 -13.47 4.34 8.64
CA VAL A 120 -12.52 3.56 7.84
C VAL A 120 -13.15 2.24 7.43
N ASP A 121 -13.75 1.54 8.41
CA ASP A 121 -14.39 0.24 8.17
C ASP A 121 -15.43 -0.06 9.27
N THR A 122 -16.31 -1.02 9.00
CA THR A 122 -17.30 -1.52 9.96
C THR A 122 -17.52 -3.01 9.76
N LEU A 123 -17.52 -3.77 10.85
CA LEU A 123 -17.75 -5.21 10.83
C LEU A 123 -18.63 -5.66 12.01
N THR A 124 -19.11 -6.89 11.94
CA THR A 124 -19.88 -7.52 13.02
C THR A 124 -19.04 -8.61 13.69
N THR A 125 -19.00 -8.66 15.02
CA THR A 125 -18.25 -9.67 15.77
C THR A 125 -18.75 -11.09 15.52
N GLY A 126 -17.84 -12.07 15.52
CA GLY A 126 -18.23 -13.50 15.48
C GLY A 126 -18.81 -14.03 16.79
N GLY A 127 -19.19 -15.32 16.82
CA GLY A 127 -19.80 -15.96 18.00
C GLY A 127 -18.94 -16.02 19.27
N ASP A 128 -17.64 -15.78 19.14
CA ASP A 128 -16.70 -15.65 20.26
C ASP A 128 -16.42 -14.17 20.62
N GLY A 129 -17.20 -13.24 20.06
CA GLY A 129 -17.09 -11.80 20.21
C GLY A 129 -15.86 -11.18 19.56
N THR A 130 -15.12 -11.93 18.73
CA THR A 130 -13.89 -11.42 18.10
C THR A 130 -14.17 -10.55 16.88
N PHE A 131 -13.29 -9.58 16.67
CA PHE A 131 -13.24 -8.75 15.47
C PHE A 131 -11.81 -8.60 14.96
N ARG A 132 -11.66 -8.32 13.66
CA ARG A 132 -10.37 -8.13 13.02
C ARG A 132 -10.45 -7.15 11.84
N PHE A 133 -9.78 -6.01 11.98
CA PHE A 133 -9.49 -5.08 10.89
C PHE A 133 -8.10 -5.38 10.32
N VAL A 134 -7.97 -5.25 9.01
CA VAL A 134 -6.76 -5.55 8.25
C VAL A 134 -6.38 -4.37 7.39
N ASP A 135 -5.17 -4.44 6.85
CA ASP A 135 -4.65 -3.49 5.87
C ASP A 135 -4.64 -2.04 6.36
N LEU A 136 -4.47 -1.89 7.68
CA LEU A 136 -4.46 -0.59 8.33
C LEU A 136 -3.13 0.11 8.08
N SER A 137 -3.21 1.35 7.61
CA SER A 137 -2.10 2.28 7.55
C SER A 137 -1.58 2.57 8.97
N SER A 138 -0.35 3.07 9.09
CA SER A 138 0.16 3.54 10.38
C SER A 138 -0.60 4.80 10.81
N GLY A 139 -1.18 4.80 12.01
CA GLY A 139 -1.90 5.96 12.52
C GLY A 139 -2.65 5.67 13.80
N GLU A 140 -3.31 6.69 14.32
CA GLU A 140 -4.26 6.55 15.42
C GLU A 140 -5.64 6.20 14.88
N TYR A 141 -6.28 5.24 15.54
CA TYR A 141 -7.63 4.78 15.22
C TYR A 141 -8.47 4.70 16.49
N THR A 142 -9.76 5.03 16.37
CA THR A 142 -10.75 4.82 17.43
C THR A 142 -11.66 3.66 17.06
N VAL A 143 -11.88 2.75 18.00
CA VAL A 143 -12.82 1.63 17.82
C VAL A 143 -14.06 1.87 18.67
N ILE A 144 -15.23 1.80 18.04
CA ILE A 144 -16.53 1.91 18.71
C ILE A 144 -17.26 0.57 18.53
N ALA A 145 -17.75 0.00 19.62
CA ALA A 145 -18.60 -1.19 19.59
C ALA A 145 -19.98 -0.83 20.15
N ALA A 146 -21.04 -1.22 19.45
CA ALA A 146 -22.43 -0.99 19.83
C ALA A 146 -23.28 -2.26 19.65
#